data_AF-A0A1E7I8W4-F1
#
_entry.id   AF-A0A1E7I8W4-F1
#
_cell.length_a   1.000
_cell.length_b   1.000
_cell.length_c   1.000
_cell.angle_alpha   90.00
_cell.angle_beta   90.00
_cell.angle_gamma   90.00
#
_symmetry.space_group_name_H-M   'P 1'
#
loop_
_entity.id
_entity.type
_entity.pdbx_description
1 polymer ?
#
loop_
_entity_poly.entity_id
_entity_poly.type
_entity_poly.pdbx_seq_one_letter_code
_entity_poly.pdbx_strand_id
1 'polypeptide(L)'
;MHLRSVIIAATLGFGMATTTPTITLADQHGAFDLGEEAYMTFCATCHGPLAEGNGPLSEMITDKIADLTQLSINNHGEFPMLRVIHIIDGRTGLRGHGGPMPVYG
;
A
#
# COMPACT_ATOMS: atom_id res chain seq x y z
N MET A 1 -55.75 -10.72 -47.88
CA MET A 1 -54.53 -11.54 -48.02
C MET A 1 -53.55 -10.74 -48.86
N HIS A 2 -52.42 -10.20 -48.42
CA HIS A 2 -51.56 -10.48 -47.27
C HIS A 2 -50.93 -9.18 -46.73
N LEU A 3 -50.90 -9.09 -45.40
CA LEU A 3 -50.17 -8.15 -44.56
C LEU A 3 -48.70 -8.57 -44.47
N ARG A 4 -47.71 -7.68 -44.71
CA ARG A 4 -46.31 -7.76 -44.20
C ARG A 4 -45.66 -6.37 -44.23
N SER A 5 -45.61 -5.60 -43.14
CA SER A 5 -44.67 -5.66 -41.99
C SER A 5 -43.42 -4.79 -42.18
N VAL A 6 -43.39 -3.73 -41.37
CA VAL A 6 -42.32 -2.77 -41.06
C VAL A 6 -41.11 -3.47 -40.45
N ILE A 7 -39.89 -3.05 -40.80
CA ILE A 7 -38.68 -3.31 -40.00
C ILE A 7 -37.87 -2.00 -39.90
N ILE A 8 -37.93 -1.38 -38.72
CA ILE A 8 -37.03 -0.30 -38.30
C ILE A 8 -35.85 -0.99 -37.62
N ALA A 9 -34.65 -0.84 -38.18
CA ALA A 9 -33.42 -1.38 -37.60
C ALA A 9 -33.01 -0.53 -36.39
N ALA A 10 -33.17 -1.07 -35.19
CA ALA A 10 -32.64 -0.51 -33.96
C ALA A 10 -31.16 -0.92 -33.82
N THR A 11 -30.25 0.03 -33.94
CA THR A 11 -28.82 -0.17 -33.67
C THR A 11 -28.59 -0.26 -32.16
N LEU A 12 -28.17 -1.44 -31.70
CA LEU A 12 -27.73 -1.73 -30.34
C LEU A 12 -26.41 -0.97 -30.05
N GLY A 13 -26.48 0.08 -29.22
CA GLY A 13 -25.31 0.68 -28.60
C GLY A 13 -24.93 -0.11 -27.35
N PHE A 14 -23.79 -0.81 -27.38
CA PHE A 14 -23.22 -1.51 -26.24
C PHE A 14 -22.52 -0.48 -25.34
N GLY A 15 -23.19 -0.02 -24.29
CA GLY A 15 -22.59 0.84 -23.27
C GLY A 15 -21.59 0.04 -22.43
N MET A 16 -20.29 0.34 -22.55
CA MET A 16 -19.30 -0.12 -21.56
C MET A 16 -19.57 0.64 -20.26
N ALA A 17 -20.25 -0.03 -19.32
CA ALA A 17 -20.34 0.43 -17.94
C ALA A 17 -18.94 0.37 -17.32
N THR A 18 -18.27 1.51 -17.24
CA THR A 18 -17.06 1.65 -16.42
C THR A 18 -17.49 1.60 -14.95
N THR A 19 -17.50 0.41 -14.36
CA THR A 19 -17.65 0.25 -12.91
C THR A 19 -16.38 0.75 -12.25
N THR A 20 -16.28 2.06 -12.01
CA THR A 20 -15.34 2.60 -11.03
C THR A 20 -15.73 2.02 -9.68
N PRO A 21 -14.90 1.19 -9.03
CA PRO A 21 -15.23 0.71 -7.71
C PRO A 21 -15.32 1.91 -6.79
N THR A 22 -16.51 2.16 -6.24
CA THR A 22 -16.68 3.13 -5.17
C THR A 22 -16.03 2.54 -3.93
N ILE A 23 -14.77 2.91 -3.67
CA ILE A 23 -14.12 2.60 -2.39
C ILE A 23 -14.94 3.30 -1.31
N THR A 24 -15.68 2.52 -0.53
CA THR A 24 -16.48 3.04 0.57
C THR A 24 -15.57 3.36 1.76
N LEU A 25 -15.85 4.42 2.52
CA LEU A 25 -15.02 4.81 3.68
C LEU A 25 -14.88 3.69 4.73
N ALA A 26 -15.84 2.75 4.78
CA ALA A 26 -15.78 1.60 5.68
C ALA A 26 -14.62 0.63 5.34
N ASP A 27 -14.27 0.50 4.07
CA ASP A 27 -13.15 -0.34 3.58
C ASP A 27 -11.79 0.29 3.94
N GLN A 28 -11.73 1.62 3.92
CA GLN A 28 -10.52 2.39 4.25
C GLN A 28 -10.16 2.24 5.74
N HIS A 29 -11.13 2.35 6.64
CA HIS A 29 -10.89 2.19 8.09
C HIS A 29 -10.34 0.81 8.45
N GLY A 30 -10.89 -0.26 7.89
CA GLY A 30 -10.36 -1.61 8.11
C GLY A 30 -8.93 -1.78 7.58
N ALA A 31 -8.60 -1.17 6.44
CA ALA A 31 -7.24 -1.18 5.92
C ALA A 31 -6.24 -0.38 6.80
N PHE A 32 -6.68 0.73 7.41
CA PHE A 32 -5.86 1.50 8.36
C PHE A 32 -5.60 0.72 9.65
N ASP A 33 -6.62 0.09 10.23
CA ASP A 33 -6.49 -0.72 11.44
C ASP A 33 -5.52 -1.89 11.23
N LEU A 34 -5.62 -2.58 10.08
CA LEU A 34 -4.70 -3.65 9.70
C LEU A 34 -3.26 -3.15 9.49
N GLY A 35 -3.10 -1.94 8.93
CA GLY A 35 -1.79 -1.33 8.73
C GLY A 35 -1.11 -0.96 10.04
N GLU A 36 -1.87 -0.38 10.99
CA GLU A 36 -1.38 -0.06 12.32
C GLU A 36 -1.01 -1.32 13.11
N GLU A 37 -1.87 -2.34 13.12
CA GLU A 37 -1.59 -3.61 13.80
C GLU A 37 -0.33 -4.29 13.24
N ALA A 38 -0.20 -4.35 11.91
CA ALA A 38 0.99 -4.89 11.26
C ALA A 38 2.25 -4.09 11.63
N TYR A 39 2.17 -2.76 11.62
CA TYR A 39 3.27 -1.90 12.02
C TYR A 39 3.71 -2.16 13.46
N MET A 40 2.76 -2.19 14.39
CA MET A 40 3.05 -2.41 15.81
C MET A 40 3.64 -3.79 16.08
N THR A 41 3.19 -4.80 15.35
CA THR A 41 3.64 -6.19 15.50
C THR A 41 5.03 -6.43 14.92
N PHE A 42 5.32 -5.85 13.75
CA PHE A 42 6.49 -6.23 12.96
C PHE A 42 7.56 -5.14 12.85
N CYS A 43 7.18 -3.86 12.95
CA CYS A 43 8.06 -2.73 12.61
C CYS A 43 8.48 -1.93 13.85
N ALA A 44 7.57 -1.74 14.81
CA ALA A 44 7.76 -0.83 15.94
C ALA A 44 8.91 -1.23 16.87
N THR A 45 9.30 -2.51 16.92
CA THR A 45 10.45 -2.96 17.70
C THR A 45 11.77 -2.32 17.26
N CYS A 46 11.90 -1.99 15.98
CA CYS A 46 13.06 -1.31 15.41
C CYS A 46 12.77 0.19 15.21
N HIS A 47 11.66 0.52 14.56
CA HIS A 47 11.35 1.90 14.17
C HIS A 47 10.66 2.73 15.26
N GLY A 48 10.24 2.12 16.37
CA GLY A 48 9.52 2.78 17.46
C GLY A 48 8.01 2.90 17.19
N PRO A 49 7.17 3.12 18.21
CA PRO A 49 5.72 3.24 18.04
C PRO A 49 5.32 4.45 17.19
N LEU A 50 6.17 5.48 17.12
CA LEU A 50 5.96 6.68 16.32
C LEU A 50 6.72 6.67 14.98
N ALA A 51 7.40 5.57 14.66
CA ALA A 51 8.18 5.40 13.43
C ALA A 51 9.41 6.31 13.27
N GLU A 52 9.91 6.88 14.36
CA GLU A 52 11.03 7.83 14.40
C GLU A 52 12.42 7.15 14.36
N GLY A 53 12.48 5.82 14.32
CA GLY A 53 13.73 5.06 14.37
C GLY A 53 14.29 4.83 15.78
N ASN A 54 13.48 5.06 16.80
CA ASN A 54 13.83 4.98 18.23
C ASN A 54 13.22 3.76 18.93
N GLY A 55 13.04 2.65 18.21
CA GLY A 55 12.48 1.43 18.79
C GLY A 55 13.39 0.77 19.84
N PRO A 56 12.87 -0.15 20.66
CA PRO A 56 13.65 -0.85 21.70
C PRO A 56 14.94 -1.52 21.21
N LEU A 57 15.02 -1.91 19.93
CA LEU A 57 16.23 -2.50 19.34
C LEU A 57 17.25 -1.47 18.84
N SER A 58 16.91 -0.18 18.79
CA SER A 58 17.79 0.88 18.27
C SER A 58 19.12 0.96 19.01
N GLU A 59 19.16 0.66 20.31
CA GLU A 59 20.40 0.68 21.11
C GLU A 59 21.34 -0.50 20.82
N MET A 60 20.81 -1.61 20.28
CA MET A 60 21.59 -2.83 20.00
C MET A 60 22.05 -2.92 18.55
N ILE A 61 21.69 -1.92 17.74
CA ILE A 61 21.94 -1.84 16.31
C ILE A 61 22.97 -0.72 16.07
N THR A 62 24.07 -1.03 15.38
CA THR A 62 25.15 -0.07 15.14
C THR A 62 24.76 1.00 14.12
N ASP A 63 24.04 0.61 13.09
CA ASP A 63 23.57 1.52 12.05
C ASP A 63 22.32 2.26 12.49
N LYS A 64 22.17 3.52 12.08
CA LYS A 64 21.00 4.31 12.45
C LYS A 64 19.74 3.70 11.81
N ILE A 65 18.76 3.31 12.64
CA ILE A 65 17.44 2.91 12.17
C ILE A 65 16.74 4.14 11.54
N ALA A 66 16.14 3.94 10.37
CA ALA A 66 15.51 5.01 9.62
C ALA A 66 14.26 5.56 10.33
N ASP A 67 14.12 6.89 10.30
CA ASP A 67 12.90 7.60 10.63
C ASP A 67 11.94 7.53 9.42
N LEU A 68 10.87 6.76 9.55
CA LEU A 68 9.90 6.52 8.49
C LEU A 68 8.91 7.68 8.32
N THR A 69 8.80 8.58 9.31
CA THR A 69 7.93 9.78 9.21
C THR A 69 8.41 10.72 8.10
N GLN A 70 9.70 10.63 7.75
CA GLN A 70 10.33 11.44 6.72
C GLN A 70 10.16 10.88 5.30
N LEU A 71 9.54 9.71 5.11
CA LEU A 71 9.45 9.06 3.79
C LEU A 71 8.77 9.94 2.75
N SER A 72 7.62 10.53 3.08
CA SER A 72 6.90 11.42 2.17
C SER A 72 7.66 12.73 1.95
N ILE A 73 8.23 13.32 3.01
CA ILE A 73 9.00 14.56 2.93
C ILE A 73 10.19 14.40 1.97
N ASN A 74 10.90 13.28 2.06
CA ASN A 74 12.04 12.97 1.22
C ASN A 74 11.65 12.58 -0.21
N ASN A 75 10.35 12.42 -0.50
CA ASN A 75 9.82 12.02 -1.78
C ASN A 75 8.73 13.00 -2.27
N HIS A 76 9.01 14.31 -2.14
CA HIS A 76 8.20 15.41 -2.64
C HIS A 76 6.75 15.47 -2.09
N GLY A 77 6.56 14.99 -0.86
CA GLY A 77 5.25 14.91 -0.20
C GLY A 77 4.46 13.66 -0.55
N GLU A 78 4.94 12.81 -1.46
CA GLU A 78 4.29 11.57 -1.86
C GLU A 78 4.91 10.36 -1.16
N PHE A 79 4.09 9.51 -0.55
CA PHE A 79 4.60 8.29 0.06
C PHE A 79 5.03 7.28 -1.02
N PRO A 80 6.30 6.80 -1.03
CA PRO A 80 6.83 5.97 -2.10
C PRO A 80 6.40 4.49 -1.95
N MET A 81 5.10 4.22 -2.07
CA MET A 81 4.46 2.90 -1.80
C MET A 81 5.21 1.72 -2.41
N LEU A 82 5.44 1.73 -3.73
CA LEU A 82 6.07 0.61 -4.43
C LEU A 82 7.49 0.33 -3.92
N ARG A 83 8.24 1.41 -3.63
CA ARG A 83 9.60 1.29 -3.08
C ARG A 83 9.58 0.67 -1.68
N VAL A 84 8.64 1.09 -0.84
CA VAL A 84 8.48 0.56 0.52
C VAL A 84 8.10 -0.93 0.47
N ILE A 85 7.17 -1.32 -0.39
CA ILE A 85 6.81 -2.74 -0.59
C ILE A 85 8.04 -3.56 -0.99
N HIS A 86 8.83 -3.08 -1.95
CA HIS A 86 10.06 -3.76 -2.38
C HIS A 86 11.13 -3.87 -1.28
N ILE A 87 11.10 -3.00 -0.28
CA ILE A 87 11.98 -3.09 0.88
C ILE A 87 11.46 -4.15 1.84
N ILE A 88 10.16 -4.09 2.17
CA ILE A 88 9.48 -5.03 3.09
C ILE A 88 9.57 -6.47 2.60
N ASP A 89 9.45 -6.72 1.30
CA ASP A 89 9.53 -8.07 0.73
C ASP A 89 10.95 -8.50 0.28
N GLY A 90 11.95 -7.64 0.51
CA GLY A 90 13.36 -7.94 0.25
C GLY A 90 13.85 -7.75 -1.19
N ARG A 91 13.00 -7.30 -2.12
CA ARG A 91 13.39 -7.06 -3.54
C ARG A 91 14.46 -5.98 -3.74
N THR A 92 14.72 -5.12 -2.76
CA THR A 92 15.77 -4.08 -2.86
C THR A 92 17.16 -4.54 -2.42
N GLY A 93 17.29 -5.66 -1.70
CA GLY A 93 18.58 -6.13 -1.19
C GLY A 93 19.22 -5.22 -0.11
N LEU A 94 18.46 -4.30 0.49
CA LEU A 94 18.89 -3.44 1.59
C LEU A 94 19.34 -4.29 2.80
N ARG A 95 20.62 -4.17 3.15
CA ARG A 95 21.29 -4.85 4.26
C ARG A 95 21.72 -3.79 5.28
N GLY A 96 20.90 -3.55 6.29
CA GLY A 96 21.13 -2.48 7.26
C GLY A 96 21.86 -2.89 8.53
N HIS A 97 21.97 -4.18 8.86
CA HIS A 97 22.39 -4.58 10.22
C HIS A 97 23.19 -5.89 10.26
N GLY A 98 23.91 -6.21 9.18
CA GLY A 98 24.51 -7.55 8.99
C GLY A 98 23.49 -8.65 8.64
N GLY A 99 22.19 -8.32 8.65
CA GLY A 99 21.08 -9.13 8.16
C GLY A 99 20.06 -8.28 7.36
N PRO A 100 19.15 -8.91 6.61
CA PRO A 100 18.06 -8.20 5.95
C PRO A 100 17.06 -7.65 6.99
N MET A 101 16.39 -6.52 6.70
CA MET A 101 15.08 -6.29 7.32
C MET A 101 14.25 -7.56 7.10
N PRO A 102 13.51 -8.05 8.11
CA PRO A 102 12.77 -9.28 7.91
C PRO A 102 11.77 -9.12 6.76
N VAL A 103 11.57 -10.21 6.03
CA VAL A 103 10.61 -10.25 4.93
C VAL A 103 9.24 -10.51 5.54
N TYR A 104 8.31 -9.58 5.38
CA TYR A 104 6.94 -9.65 5.95
C TYR A 104 5.87 -9.87 4.87
N GLY A 105 6.24 -10.54 3.77
CA GLY A 105 5.35 -10.86 2.65
C GLY A 105 4.55 -12.14 2.84
#